data_AF-A0A380CHP9-F1
#
_entry.id   AF-A0A380CHP9-F1
#
_cell.length_a   1.000
_cell.length_b   1.000
_cell.length_c   1.000
_cell.angle_alpha   90.00
_cell.angle_beta   90.00
_cell.angle_gamma   90.00
#
_symmetry.space_group_name_H-M   'P 1'
#
loop_
_entity.id
_entity.type
_entity.pdbx_description
1 polymer ?
#
loop_
_entity_poly.entity_id
_entity_poly.type
_entity_poly.pdbx_seq_one_letter_code
_entity_poly.pdbx_strand_id
1 'polypeptide(L)' 'MKDKLQKSLNKYVENGKLEQGLHKVNDQVRKRKGKDFSKYIDKIMKKLQHK' A
#
# COMPACT_ATOMS: atom_id res chain seq x y z
N MET A 1 -8.32 -0.14 -20.81
CA MET A 1 -8.64 -0.60 -19.44
C MET A 1 -7.46 -0.51 -18.47
N LYS A 2 -6.23 -0.87 -18.88
CA LYS A 2 -5.01 -0.73 -18.04
C LYS A 2 -4.81 0.69 -17.49
N ASP A 3 -5.05 1.72 -18.31
CA ASP A 3 -4.88 3.12 -17.93
C ASP A 3 -5.80 3.60 -16.80
N LYS A 4 -7.07 3.15 -16.83
CA LYS A 4 -8.08 3.53 -15.82
C LYS A 4 -7.75 2.95 -14.44
N LEU A 5 -7.27 1.71 -14.42
CA LEU A 5 -6.88 1.03 -13.18
C LEU A 5 -5.64 1.69 -12.58
N GLN A 6 -4.67 2.06 -13.42
CA GLN A 6 -3.47 2.76 -13.01
C GLN A 6 -3.76 4.16 -12.49
N LYS A 7 -4.67 4.91 -13.14
CA LYS A 7 -5.14 6.22 -12.62
C LYS A 7 -5.83 6.10 -11.28
N SER A 8 -6.71 5.10 -11.11
CA SER A 8 -7.34 4.85 -9.80
C SER A 8 -6.29 4.47 -8.77
N LEU A 9 -5.38 3.54 -9.06
CA LEU A 9 -4.32 3.15 -8.12
C LEU A 9 -3.43 4.34 -7.72
N ASN A 10 -3.01 5.19 -8.67
CA ASN A 10 -2.29 6.42 -8.37
C ASN A 10 -3.11 7.34 -7.47
N LYS A 11 -4.40 7.54 -7.77
CA LYS A 11 -5.27 8.37 -6.92
C LYS A 11 -5.40 7.79 -5.51
N TYR A 12 -5.40 6.47 -5.35
CA TYR A 12 -5.45 5.81 -4.05
C TYR A 12 -4.09 5.89 -3.31
N VAL A 13 -2.97 5.86 -4.04
CA VAL A 13 -1.63 6.08 -3.51
C VAL A 13 -1.48 7.53 -3.04
N GLU A 14 -1.82 8.51 -3.88
CA GLU A 14 -1.75 9.94 -3.58
C GLU A 14 -2.66 10.33 -2.41
N ASN A 15 -3.87 9.77 -2.32
CA ASN A 15 -4.78 10.03 -1.20
C ASN A 15 -4.43 9.23 0.08
N GLY A 16 -3.31 8.49 0.13
CA GLY A 16 -2.89 7.70 1.28
C GLY A 16 -3.77 6.47 1.58
N LYS A 17 -4.85 6.24 0.83
CA LYS A 17 -5.77 5.11 0.99
C LYS A 17 -5.10 3.77 0.72
N LEU A 18 -4.14 3.74 -0.23
CA LEU A 18 -3.39 2.52 -0.52
C LEU A 18 -2.50 2.13 0.67
N GLU A 19 -1.82 3.10 1.27
CA GLU A 19 -0.97 2.92 2.44
C GLU A 19 -1.78 2.44 3.65
N GLN A 20 -2.91 3.08 3.92
CA GLN A 20 -3.83 2.68 4.99
C GLN A 20 -4.38 1.27 4.78
N GLY A 21 -4.73 0.90 3.54
CA GLY A 21 -5.20 -0.45 3.21
C GLY A 21 -4.12 -1.50 3.44
N LEU A 22 -2.91 -1.23 2.96
CA LEU A 22 -1.76 -2.11 3.15
C LEU A 22 -1.38 -2.23 4.63
N HIS A 23 -1.39 -1.13 5.39
CA HIS A 23 -1.16 -1.13 6.84
C HIS A 23 -2.23 -1.92 7.59
N LYS A 24 -3.51 -1.82 7.21
CA LYS A 24 -4.59 -2.64 7.81
C LYS A 24 -4.38 -4.13 7.58
N VAL A 25 -4.04 -4.51 6.35
CA VAL A 25 -3.74 -5.91 6.01
C VAL A 25 -2.51 -6.37 6.78
N ASN A 26 -1.47 -5.53 6.87
CA ASN A 26 -0.29 -5.82 7.67
C ASN A 26 -0.65 -6.01 9.16
N ASP A 27 -1.47 -5.14 9.74
CA ASP A 27 -1.85 -5.27 11.15
C ASP A 27 -2.64 -6.56 11.41
N GLN A 28 -3.51 -6.97 10.48
CA GLN A 28 -4.17 -8.28 10.54
C GLN A 28 -3.19 -9.45 10.40
N VAL A 29 -2.25 -9.38 9.45
CA VAL A 29 -1.25 -10.43 9.24
C VAL A 29 -0.30 -10.50 10.42
N ARG A 30 0.08 -9.37 11.00
CA ARG A 30 0.87 -9.28 12.22
C ARG A 30 0.13 -9.90 13.40
N LYS A 31 -1.15 -9.59 13.58
CA LYS A 31 -1.97 -10.21 14.63
C LYS A 31 -2.16 -11.71 14.45
N ARG A 32 -2.28 -12.21 13.20
CA ARG A 32 -2.51 -13.64 12.93
C ARG A 32 -1.25 -14.48 12.83
N LYS A 33 -0.17 -13.94 12.27
CA LYS A 33 1.07 -14.68 11.94
C LYS A 33 2.30 -14.17 12.68
N GLY A 34 2.20 -13.06 13.44
CA GLY A 34 3.35 -12.40 14.07
C GLY A 34 4.33 -11.76 13.07
N LYS A 35 4.03 -11.77 11.77
CA LYS A 35 4.90 -11.24 10.73
C LYS A 35 4.52 -9.82 10.39
N ASP A 36 5.47 -8.91 10.55
CA ASP A 36 5.33 -7.51 10.17
C ASP A 36 5.97 -7.26 8.80
N PHE A 37 5.16 -6.75 7.88
CA PHE A 37 5.51 -6.37 6.53
C PHE A 37 5.46 -4.85 6.33
N SER A 38 5.31 -4.06 7.42
CA SER A 38 5.25 -2.60 7.35
C SER A 38 6.44 -2.03 6.58
N LYS A 39 7.65 -2.54 6.86
CA LYS A 39 8.89 -2.15 6.20
C LYS A 39 8.86 -2.34 4.68
N TYR A 40 8.17 -3.36 4.17
CA TYR A 40 8.04 -3.60 2.73
C TYR A 40 6.98 -2.69 2.11
N ILE A 41 5.86 -2.47 2.82
CA ILE A 41 4.80 -1.57 2.40
C ILE A 41 5.33 -0.14 2.26
N ASP A 42 6.03 0.35 3.28
CA ASP A 42 6.65 1.67 3.33
C ASP A 42 7.64 1.86 2.16
N LYS A 43 8.47 0.84 1.90
CA LYS A 43 9.44 0.85 0.80
C LYS A 43 8.77 0.88 -0.57
N ILE A 44 7.65 0.17 -0.74
CA ILE A 44 6.85 0.17 -1.98
C ILE A 44 6.16 1.53 -2.16
N MET A 45 5.56 2.08 -1.09
CA MET A 45 4.89 3.39 -1.11
C MET A 45 5.86 4.52 -1.43
N LYS A 46 7.04 4.55 -0.81
CA LYS A 46 8.11 5.50 -1.15
C LYS A 46 8.51 5.43 -2.63
N LYS A 47 8.59 4.22 -3.18
CA LYS A 47 8.97 4.00 -4.58
C LYS A 47 7.86 4.40 -5.56
N LEU A 48 6.60 4.35 -5.11
CA LEU A 48 5.43 4.78 -5.87
C LEU A 48 5.22 6.30 -5.81
N GLN A 49 5.56 6.95 -4.69
CA GLN A 49 5.47 8.42 -4.54
C GLN A 49 6.57 9.18 -5.29
N HIS A 50 7.73 8.55 -5.52
CA HIS A 50 8.88 9.18 -6.20
C HIS A 50 8.86 9.03 -7.75
N LYS A 51 7.73 8.63 -8.34
CA LYS A 51 7.59 8.41 -9.79
C LYS A 51 6.54 9.32 -10.40
#